data_AF-A0A355G5Y6-F1
#
_entry.id   AF-A0A355G5Y6-F1
#
_cell.length_a   1.000
_cell.length_b   1.000
_cell.length_c   1.000
_cell.angle_alpha   90.00
_cell.angle_beta   90.00
_cell.angle_gamma   90.00
#
_symmetry.space_group_name_H-M   'P 1'
#
loop_
_entity.id
_entity.type
_entity.pdbx_description
1 polymer ?
#
loop_
_entity_poly.entity_id
_entity_poly.type
_entity_poly.pdbx_seq_one_letter_code
_entity_poly.pdbx_strand_id
1 'polypeptide(L)'
;MHRATPPGGICRMIQQNDDRLLQEYLDRTLSAEEIHMFEERLCNEPELAERLIKYASDDLVLAEWGAAREQEQAIPEEGPVLSSAARIPSRSNRTVVVSVMTSMFSVLFMLGGYFLYQFFSSTPLISLSEGVVLSSGEPVKNFIKQTLKQGSAELHFPTGAKVLISAPASYEVTGNNSMHLQQGSFIANVPSSGIGFQVDTPHGRVIDLGTLFSVQTVEKLDTRIQVYRGKVIASLMNQSGGIQSSKQVSERHSATIDSAKNEIAEAAVTNSLAEKCGILHYSESVILQENMPDTLATGKYQVFEHDGLAFVFPERMQVTLKSDLQLVAHPSETTAINRAGRISAGTTVDCYRIYYDPAEQEGTFIPVQGEIHFDRPILGVILDRENLTQTDRLFHPLCVGDANRSFVHQGTETDTGGKDPKARYDEVAISADRRTLSFMLHSGERFVDEFRVIVQSPH
;
A
#
# COMPACT_ATOMS: atom_id res chain seq x y z
N MET A 1 53.30 15.55 -33.26
CA MET A 1 52.06 16.05 -33.89
C MET A 1 50.95 15.97 -32.86
N HIS A 2 50.28 17.10 -32.64
CA HIS A 2 49.31 17.33 -31.58
C HIS A 2 47.92 16.68 -31.84
N ARG A 3 47.32 16.25 -30.71
CA ARG A 3 45.89 16.06 -30.36
C ARG A 3 44.79 16.19 -31.42
N ALA A 4 43.79 15.31 -31.29
CA ALA A 4 42.40 15.74 -31.14
C ALA A 4 41.64 14.81 -30.17
N THR A 5 41.18 15.38 -29.06
CA THR A 5 40.19 14.85 -28.10
C THR A 5 38.76 15.13 -28.61
N PRO A 6 37.76 14.26 -28.35
CA PRO A 6 36.37 14.54 -28.70
C PRO A 6 35.79 15.64 -27.78
N PRO A 7 34.81 16.44 -28.26
CA PRO A 7 34.26 17.55 -27.49
C PRO A 7 33.39 17.03 -26.34
N GLY A 8 33.56 17.66 -25.18
CA GLY A 8 32.77 17.40 -23.98
C GLY A 8 31.30 17.73 -24.19
N GLY A 9 30.44 16.90 -23.59
CA GLY A 9 29.01 17.18 -23.47
C GLY A 9 28.81 18.52 -22.75
N ILE A 10 28.09 19.41 -23.41
CA ILE A 10 27.62 20.66 -22.83
C ILE A 10 26.51 20.27 -21.87
N CYS A 11 26.79 20.24 -20.57
CA CYS A 11 25.76 20.32 -19.53
C CYS A 11 25.13 21.71 -19.69
N ARG A 12 23.97 21.79 -20.36
CA ARG A 12 23.24 23.05 -20.54
C ARG A 12 22.65 23.40 -19.18
N MET A 13 23.24 24.40 -18.52
CA MET A 13 22.68 25.00 -17.32
C MET A 13 21.23 25.42 -17.58
N ILE A 14 20.31 24.88 -16.78
CA ILE A 14 18.88 25.15 -16.87
C ILE A 14 18.64 26.64 -16.59
N GLN A 15 17.94 27.32 -17.49
CA GLN A 15 17.78 28.77 -17.43
C GLN A 15 16.52 29.13 -16.64
N GLN A 16 16.53 30.29 -15.97
CA GLN A 16 15.37 30.84 -15.24
C GLN A 16 14.12 31.01 -16.13
N ASN A 17 14.31 31.08 -17.46
CA ASN A 17 13.21 31.14 -18.42
C ASN A 17 12.53 29.78 -18.63
N ASP A 18 13.22 28.66 -18.39
CA ASP A 18 12.65 27.32 -18.54
C ASP A 18 11.62 27.04 -17.42
N ASP A 19 11.87 27.51 -16.20
CA ASP A 19 10.92 27.37 -15.09
C ASP A 19 9.63 28.16 -15.33
N ARG A 20 9.74 29.35 -15.93
CA ARG A 20 8.58 30.15 -16.35
C ARG A 20 7.77 29.41 -17.43
N LEU A 21 8.44 28.87 -18.45
CA LEU A 21 7.78 28.13 -19.53
C LEU A 21 7.12 26.84 -19.03
N LEU A 22 7.76 26.12 -18.10
CA LEU A 22 7.19 24.94 -17.45
C LEU A 22 5.88 25.28 -16.72
N GLN A 23 5.90 26.36 -15.93
CA GLN A 23 4.72 26.80 -15.18
C GLN A 23 3.61 27.30 -16.11
N GLU A 24 3.91 28.13 -17.09
CA GLU A 24 2.93 28.63 -18.08
C GLU A 24 2.35 27.50 -18.96
N TYR A 25 3.13 26.45 -19.23
CA TYR A 25 2.68 25.25 -19.94
C TYR A 25 1.68 24.43 -19.09
N LEU A 26 1.96 24.24 -17.80
CA LEU A 26 1.04 23.57 -16.86
C LEU A 26 -0.25 24.36 -16.65
N ASP A 27 -0.13 25.68 -16.51
CA ASP A 27 -1.26 26.62 -16.36
C ASP A 27 -2.07 26.82 -17.65
N ARG A 28 -1.63 26.24 -18.79
CA ARG A 28 -2.23 26.39 -20.13
C ARG A 28 -2.32 27.84 -20.59
N THR A 29 -1.33 28.66 -20.25
CA THR A 29 -1.28 30.09 -20.58
C THR A 29 -0.36 30.44 -21.74
N LEU A 30 0.44 29.48 -22.22
CA LEU A 30 1.29 29.65 -23.40
C LEU A 30 0.49 29.84 -24.70
N SER A 31 1.04 30.61 -25.63
CA SER A 31 0.49 30.71 -26.98
C SER A 31 0.75 29.44 -27.79
N ALA A 32 -0.04 29.21 -28.85
CA ALA A 32 0.09 28.01 -29.69
C ALA A 32 1.48 27.85 -30.34
N GLU A 33 2.15 28.96 -30.65
CA GLU A 33 3.50 28.95 -31.24
C GLU A 33 4.56 28.60 -30.18
N GLU A 34 4.41 29.10 -28.96
CA GLU A 34 5.28 28.78 -27.82
C GLU A 34 5.11 27.33 -27.35
N ILE A 35 3.88 26.81 -27.34
CA ILE A 35 3.59 25.40 -27.03
C ILE A 35 4.36 24.50 -27.99
N HIS A 36 4.28 24.75 -29.30
CA HIS A 36 4.95 23.91 -30.30
C HIS A 36 6.47 23.91 -30.13
N MET A 37 7.07 25.09 -29.92
CA MET A 37 8.51 25.21 -29.67
C MET A 37 8.93 24.56 -28.35
N PHE A 38 8.08 24.62 -27.33
CA PHE A 38 8.36 24.04 -26.02
C PHE A 38 8.24 22.51 -26.02
N GLU A 39 7.23 21.96 -26.69
CA GLU A 39 7.07 20.51 -26.89
C GLU A 39 8.22 19.90 -27.71
N GLU A 40 8.70 20.62 -28.73
CA GLU A 40 9.88 20.22 -29.51
C GLU A 40 11.13 20.17 -28.61
N ARG A 41 11.29 21.13 -27.69
CA ARG A 41 12.38 21.09 -26.70
C ARG A 41 12.21 19.94 -25.71
N LEU A 42 11.01 19.70 -25.18
CA LEU A 42 10.74 18.59 -24.25
C LEU A 42 11.07 17.23 -24.88
N CYS A 43 10.83 17.06 -26.19
CA CYS A 43 11.15 15.83 -26.91
C CYS A 43 12.65 15.62 -27.14
N ASN A 44 13.44 16.70 -27.17
CA ASN A 44 14.86 16.67 -27.53
C ASN A 44 15.81 16.94 -26.34
N GLU A 45 15.30 17.47 -25.23
CA GLU A 45 16.04 17.83 -24.01
C GLU A 45 15.54 16.98 -22.82
N PRO A 46 16.12 15.79 -22.55
CA PRO A 46 15.63 14.89 -21.51
C PRO A 46 15.67 15.49 -20.09
N GLU A 47 16.66 16.35 -19.81
CA GLU A 47 16.74 17.08 -18.53
C GLU A 47 15.54 18.03 -18.32
N LEU A 48 15.01 18.63 -19.39
CA LEU A 48 13.83 19.50 -19.34
C LEU A 48 12.55 18.68 -19.14
N ALA A 49 12.47 17.50 -19.77
CA ALA A 49 11.35 16.57 -19.59
C ALA A 49 11.28 16.01 -18.15
N GLU A 50 12.42 15.63 -17.57
CA GLU A 50 12.49 15.23 -16.16
C GLU A 50 12.05 16.36 -15.22
N ARG A 51 12.43 17.61 -15.53
CA ARG A 51 12.04 18.78 -14.75
C ARG A 51 10.56 19.10 -14.86
N LEU A 52 9.93 18.87 -16.02
CA LEU A 52 8.47 18.95 -16.18
C LEU A 52 7.74 17.94 -15.31
N ILE A 53 8.22 16.69 -15.26
CA ILE A 53 7.64 15.66 -14.38
C ILE A 53 7.70 16.11 -12.92
N LYS A 54 8.85 16.65 -12.49
CA LYS A 54 9.02 17.18 -11.13
C LYS A 54 8.06 18.34 -10.84
N TYR A 55 7.97 19.33 -11.73
CA TYR A 55 7.08 20.48 -11.56
C TYR A 55 5.59 20.10 -11.54
N ALA A 56 5.17 19.20 -12.44
CA ALA A 56 3.80 18.69 -12.46
C ALA A 56 3.46 17.89 -11.19
N SER A 57 4.46 17.24 -10.58
CA SER A 57 4.31 16.52 -9.30
C SER A 57 4.15 17.48 -8.13
N ASP A 58 4.96 18.55 -8.08
CA ASP A 58 4.88 19.58 -7.04
C ASP A 58 3.53 20.35 -7.08
N ASP A 59 3.02 20.66 -8.27
CA ASP A 59 1.74 21.37 -8.46
C ASP A 59 0.53 20.50 -8.06
N LEU A 60 0.61 19.18 -8.30
CA LEU A 60 -0.39 18.21 -7.85
C LEU A 60 -0.45 18.13 -6.30
N VAL A 61 0.72 18.10 -5.65
CA VAL A 61 0.84 18.07 -4.18
C VAL A 61 0.30 19.36 -3.56
N LEU A 62 0.58 20.52 -4.18
CA LEU A 62 0.07 21.81 -3.72
C LEU A 62 -1.45 21.95 -3.89
N ALA A 63 -2.02 21.43 -4.98
CA ALA A 63 -3.46 21.39 -5.19
C ALA A 63 -4.17 20.49 -4.16
N GLU A 64 -3.58 19.34 -3.82
CA GLU A 64 -4.10 18.42 -2.81
C GLU A 64 -4.05 19.03 -1.39
N TRP A 65 -2.96 19.73 -1.05
CA TRP A 65 -2.82 20.47 0.22
C TRP A 65 -3.75 21.69 0.31
N GLY A 66 -4.00 22.37 -0.81
CA GLY A 66 -4.97 23.47 -0.89
C GLY A 66 -6.40 23.01 -0.60
N ALA A 67 -6.81 21.88 -1.19
CA ALA A 67 -8.13 21.29 -0.98
C ALA A 67 -8.35 20.81 0.46
N ALA A 68 -7.30 20.29 1.11
CA ALA A 68 -7.38 19.86 2.52
C ALA A 68 -7.62 21.03 3.51
N ARG A 69 -7.11 22.24 3.22
CA ARG A 69 -7.31 23.43 4.09
C ARG A 69 -8.68 24.08 3.95
N GLU A 70 -9.31 24.01 2.78
CA GLU A 70 -10.68 24.54 2.60
C GLU A 70 -11.72 23.73 3.39
N GLN A 71 -11.44 22.46 3.68
CA GLN A 71 -12.33 21.59 4.46
C GLN A 71 -12.24 21.83 5.98
N GLU A 72 -11.17 22.46 6.46
CA GLU A 72 -10.93 22.74 7.89
C GLU A 72 -11.47 24.09 8.38
N GLN A 73 -11.85 25.01 7.47
CA GLN A 73 -12.28 26.39 7.83
C GLN A 73 -13.80 26.62 7.85
N ALA A 74 -14.63 25.59 7.71
CA ALA A 74 -16.09 25.72 7.75
C ALA A 74 -16.69 25.38 9.13
N ILE A 75 -16.49 26.25 10.14
CA ILE A 75 -17.28 26.27 11.38
C ILE A 75 -17.73 27.73 11.64
N PRO A 76 -19.03 28.04 11.79
CA PRO A 76 -19.49 29.40 12.05
C PRO A 76 -19.40 29.75 13.56
N GLU A 77 -18.79 30.89 13.88
CA GLU A 77 -18.87 31.52 15.20
C GLU A 77 -20.21 32.27 15.39
N GLU A 78 -20.97 31.93 16.42
CA GLU A 78 -21.99 32.81 17.02
C GLU A 78 -21.54 33.27 18.41
N GLY A 79 -21.47 34.59 18.62
CA GLY A 79 -21.34 35.21 19.95
C GLY A 79 -22.70 35.36 20.65
N PRO A 80 -22.72 35.63 21.98
CA PRO A 80 -23.01 37.02 22.39
C PRO A 80 -22.39 37.52 23.73
N VAL A 81 -21.82 38.73 23.68
CA VAL A 81 -22.10 39.99 24.42
C VAL A 81 -22.58 40.03 25.92
N LEU A 82 -21.71 40.67 26.75
CA LEU A 82 -21.85 41.65 27.88
C LEU A 82 -22.29 41.34 29.34
N SER A 83 -21.33 41.70 30.22
CA SER A 83 -21.39 42.63 31.39
C SER A 83 -21.73 42.15 32.80
N SER A 84 -20.86 42.51 33.75
CA SER A 84 -21.18 43.34 34.93
C SER A 84 -19.95 43.52 35.84
N ALA A 85 -19.78 44.72 36.39
CA ALA A 85 -18.67 45.18 37.23
C ALA A 85 -18.90 44.94 38.74
N ALA A 86 -17.82 44.84 39.54
CA ALA A 86 -17.53 45.74 40.68
C ALA A 86 -16.62 45.15 41.81
N ARG A 87 -15.54 45.89 42.09
CA ARG A 87 -14.90 46.27 43.39
C ARG A 87 -14.03 45.29 44.22
N ILE A 88 -12.85 45.84 44.57
CA ILE A 88 -11.71 45.44 45.45
C ILE A 88 -12.06 45.81 46.93
N PRO A 89 -11.57 45.17 48.05
CA PRO A 89 -10.16 45.30 48.50
C PRO A 89 -9.46 44.30 49.48
N SER A 90 -8.13 44.25 49.30
CA SER A 90 -6.96 44.32 50.23
C SER A 90 -6.63 43.28 51.32
N ARG A 91 -5.29 43.21 51.56
CA ARG A 91 -4.45 42.64 52.66
C ARG A 91 -3.98 41.19 52.43
N SER A 92 -2.73 40.80 52.67
CA SER A 92 -1.53 41.40 53.28
C SER A 92 -0.30 40.54 52.90
N ASN A 93 0.88 41.15 52.84
CA ASN A 93 2.16 40.58 52.41
C ASN A 93 2.67 39.43 53.29
N ARG A 94 2.96 38.25 52.69
CA ARG A 94 3.98 37.32 53.23
C ARG A 94 4.44 36.19 52.30
N THR A 95 4.96 36.46 51.10
CA THR A 95 5.59 35.41 50.25
C THR A 95 6.66 35.99 49.31
N VAL A 96 7.92 36.08 49.75
CA VAL A 96 9.06 36.39 48.84
C VAL A 96 10.20 35.35 48.94
N VAL A 97 10.12 34.33 49.80
CA VAL A 97 11.22 33.36 49.96
C VAL A 97 11.01 32.05 49.19
N VAL A 98 9.83 31.80 48.62
CA VAL A 98 9.52 30.53 47.92
C VAL A 98 9.77 30.59 46.39
N SER A 99 9.89 31.77 45.78
CA SER A 99 9.98 31.90 44.32
C SER A 99 11.37 31.69 43.69
N VAL A 100 12.45 31.73 44.49
CA VAL A 100 13.83 31.57 43.96
C VAL A 100 14.24 30.10 43.87
N MET A 101 13.75 29.24 44.77
CA MET A 101 14.10 27.80 44.77
C MET A 101 13.36 27.00 43.69
N THR A 102 12.16 27.43 43.29
CA THR A 102 11.42 26.79 42.19
C THR A 102 12.04 27.04 40.82
N SER A 103 12.62 28.24 40.62
CA SER A 103 13.23 28.63 39.34
C SER A 103 14.50 27.86 39.02
N MET A 104 15.33 27.56 40.02
CA MET A 104 16.54 26.75 39.83
C MET A 104 16.20 25.28 39.51
N PHE A 105 15.16 24.73 40.12
CA PHE A 105 14.73 23.37 39.86
C PHE A 105 14.15 23.21 38.46
N SER A 106 13.39 24.19 37.96
CA SER A 106 12.87 24.17 36.58
C SER A 106 13.96 24.29 35.52
N VAL A 107 15.02 25.07 35.76
CA VAL A 107 16.15 25.17 34.82
C VAL A 107 16.94 23.87 34.81
N LEU A 108 17.17 23.24 35.97
CA LEU A 108 17.85 21.96 36.05
C LEU A 108 17.02 20.80 35.47
N PHE A 109 15.69 20.84 35.60
CA PHE A 109 14.78 19.88 34.95
C PHE A 109 14.71 20.09 33.43
N MET A 110 14.74 21.33 32.95
CA MET A 110 14.80 21.64 31.52
C MET A 110 16.14 21.24 30.91
N LEU A 111 17.27 21.47 31.61
CA LEU A 111 18.59 21.01 31.16
C LEU A 111 18.73 19.50 31.24
N GLY A 112 18.25 18.88 32.33
CA GLY A 112 18.22 17.43 32.49
C GLY A 112 17.32 16.78 31.44
N GLY A 113 16.16 17.37 31.16
CA GLY A 113 15.25 16.97 30.09
C GLY A 113 15.82 17.20 28.70
N TYR A 114 16.60 18.26 28.48
CA TYR A 114 17.33 18.50 27.23
C TYR A 114 18.44 17.48 27.02
N PHE A 115 19.20 17.14 28.06
CA PHE A 115 20.22 16.08 27.98
C PHE A 115 19.60 14.68 27.88
N LEU A 116 18.48 14.40 28.55
CA LEU A 116 17.71 13.17 28.36
C LEU A 116 17.12 13.11 26.95
N TYR A 117 16.58 14.22 26.46
CA TYR A 117 16.09 14.34 25.09
C TYR A 117 17.23 14.05 24.14
N GLN A 118 18.40 14.69 24.26
CA GLN A 118 19.56 14.38 23.42
C GLN A 118 20.05 12.93 23.58
N PHE A 119 19.94 12.33 24.76
CA PHE A 119 20.33 10.93 25.01
C PHE A 119 19.33 9.91 24.44
N PHE A 120 18.03 10.23 24.42
CA PHE A 120 16.96 9.40 23.83
C PHE A 120 16.71 9.70 22.34
N SER A 121 17.02 10.91 21.86
CA SER A 121 16.95 11.33 20.45
C SER A 121 18.28 11.14 19.71
N SER A 122 19.27 10.53 20.37
CA SER A 122 20.37 9.84 19.69
C SER A 122 19.91 8.46 19.20
N THR A 123 18.81 8.39 18.46
CA THR A 123 18.69 7.30 17.50
C THR A 123 19.78 7.56 16.45
N PRO A 124 20.67 6.60 16.17
CA PRO A 124 21.53 6.76 15.01
C PRO A 124 20.58 6.92 13.83
N LEU A 125 20.66 8.07 13.17
CA LEU A 125 20.17 8.26 11.81
C LEU A 125 20.60 6.99 11.07
N ILE A 126 19.65 6.10 10.77
CA ILE A 126 19.92 4.94 9.91
C ILE A 126 20.58 5.57 8.69
N SER A 127 21.85 5.22 8.47
CA SER A 127 22.58 5.61 7.28
C SER A 127 21.63 5.35 6.13
N LEU A 128 21.19 6.42 5.45
CA LEU A 128 20.54 6.34 4.15
C LEU A 128 21.38 5.36 3.33
N SER A 129 20.92 4.12 3.20
CA SER A 129 21.46 3.26 2.17
C SER A 129 21.05 3.96 0.90
N GLU A 130 22.00 4.54 0.17
CA GLU A 130 21.74 5.19 -1.12
C GLU A 130 21.15 4.23 -2.18
N GLY A 131 20.97 2.94 -1.85
CA GLY A 131 20.46 1.92 -2.74
C GLY A 131 19.26 1.16 -2.17
N VAL A 132 18.63 0.37 -3.04
CA VAL A 132 17.48 -0.48 -2.73
C VAL A 132 17.88 -1.57 -1.74
N VAL A 133 17.01 -1.86 -0.78
CA VAL A 133 17.20 -2.94 0.21
C VAL A 133 16.04 -3.93 0.13
N LEU A 134 16.29 -5.18 0.50
CA LEU A 134 15.23 -6.11 0.85
C LEU A 134 14.62 -5.70 2.19
N SER A 135 13.39 -6.12 2.48
CA SER A 135 12.79 -5.95 3.81
C SER A 135 13.60 -6.60 4.93
N SER A 136 14.47 -7.58 4.63
CA SER A 136 15.47 -8.13 5.55
C SER A 136 16.64 -7.18 5.88
N GLY A 137 16.70 -6.00 5.26
CA GLY A 137 17.78 -5.01 5.39
C GLY A 137 18.99 -5.29 4.48
N GLU A 138 18.99 -6.39 3.73
CA GLU A 138 20.08 -6.72 2.81
C GLU A 138 20.07 -5.79 1.58
N PRO A 139 21.21 -5.19 1.20
CA PRO A 139 21.27 -4.31 0.04
C PRO A 139 21.11 -5.09 -1.26
N VAL A 140 20.26 -4.58 -2.15
CA VAL A 140 20.05 -5.09 -3.50
C VAL A 140 20.93 -4.28 -4.45
N LYS A 141 21.81 -4.97 -5.17
CA LYS A 141 22.67 -4.32 -6.16
C LYS A 141 21.88 -3.98 -7.41
N ASN A 142 22.02 -2.74 -7.86
CA ASN A 142 21.48 -2.31 -9.15
C ASN A 142 22.18 -3.06 -10.29
N PHE A 143 21.46 -3.22 -11.39
CA PHE A 143 21.92 -3.82 -12.64
C PHE A 143 22.35 -5.29 -12.53
N ILE A 144 21.84 -6.00 -11.53
CA ILE A 144 22.02 -7.44 -11.38
C ILE A 144 20.66 -8.10 -11.51
N LYS A 145 20.53 -8.95 -12.55
CA LYS A 145 19.37 -9.81 -12.73
C LYS A 145 19.21 -10.76 -11.56
N GLN A 146 18.06 -10.67 -10.89
CA GLN A 146 17.62 -11.57 -9.84
C GLN A 146 16.62 -12.58 -10.40
N THR A 147 16.58 -13.76 -9.77
CA THR A 147 15.61 -14.82 -10.10
C THR A 147 15.05 -15.40 -8.82
N LEU A 148 13.73 -15.31 -8.70
CA LEU A 148 12.97 -15.84 -7.58
C LEU A 148 12.15 -17.04 -8.07
N LYS A 149 12.52 -18.24 -7.64
CA LYS A 149 11.88 -19.49 -8.09
C LYS A 149 10.60 -19.82 -7.31
N GLN A 150 10.58 -19.50 -6.02
CA GLN A 150 9.50 -19.74 -5.06
C GLN A 150 9.46 -18.59 -4.04
N GLY A 151 8.34 -18.41 -3.35
CA GLY A 151 8.14 -17.34 -2.38
C GLY A 151 8.03 -15.94 -2.96
N SER A 152 8.55 -14.97 -2.21
CA SER A 152 8.40 -13.53 -2.47
C SER A 152 9.62 -12.76 -2.02
N ALA A 153 9.81 -11.59 -2.61
CA ALA A 153 10.83 -10.63 -2.21
C ALA A 153 10.19 -9.24 -2.15
N GLU A 154 10.37 -8.54 -1.03
CA GLU A 154 9.94 -7.15 -0.89
C GLU A 154 11.16 -6.24 -1.03
N LEU A 155 11.07 -5.26 -1.92
CA LEU A 155 12.09 -4.25 -2.18
C LEU A 155 11.64 -2.91 -1.61
N HIS A 156 12.50 -2.26 -0.85
CA HIS A 156 12.32 -0.90 -0.36
C HIS A 156 13.26 0.02 -1.13
N PHE A 157 12.66 0.93 -1.91
CA PHE A 157 13.40 1.91 -2.69
C PHE A 157 13.70 3.16 -1.85
N PRO A 158 14.83 3.85 -2.07
CA PRO A 158 15.17 5.09 -1.37
C PRO A 158 14.11 6.20 -1.46
N THR A 159 13.26 6.18 -2.48
CA THR A 159 12.16 7.14 -2.68
C THR A 159 10.92 6.84 -1.83
N GLY A 160 10.91 5.71 -1.11
CA GLY A 160 9.77 5.24 -0.33
C GLY A 160 8.86 4.26 -1.06
N ALA A 161 9.08 3.98 -2.35
CA ALA A 161 8.34 2.94 -3.05
C ALA A 161 8.64 1.56 -2.43
N LYS A 162 7.58 0.83 -2.06
CA LYS A 162 7.66 -0.56 -1.60
C LYS A 162 7.12 -1.48 -2.69
N VAL A 163 7.90 -2.49 -3.09
CA VAL A 163 7.54 -3.41 -4.18
C VAL A 163 7.62 -4.85 -3.71
N LEU A 164 6.49 -5.54 -3.66
CA LEU A 164 6.42 -6.97 -3.35
C LEU A 164 6.36 -7.79 -4.64
N ILE A 165 7.43 -8.53 -4.90
CA ILE A 165 7.58 -9.42 -6.05
C ILE A 165 7.20 -10.84 -5.63
N SER A 166 6.35 -11.49 -6.42
CA SER A 166 5.92 -12.88 -6.21
C SER A 166 6.56 -13.83 -7.21
N ALA A 167 7.03 -14.97 -6.73
CA ALA A 167 7.59 -16.02 -7.58
C ALA A 167 6.51 -16.70 -8.45
N PRO A 168 6.88 -17.29 -9.60
CA PRO A 168 8.20 -17.20 -10.22
C PRO A 168 8.43 -15.82 -10.85
N ALA A 169 9.58 -15.21 -10.56
CA ALA A 169 9.91 -13.89 -11.08
C ALA A 169 11.38 -13.75 -11.49
N SER A 170 11.62 -12.91 -12.48
CA SER A 170 12.95 -12.42 -12.82
C SER A 170 12.89 -10.90 -13.03
N TYR A 171 13.71 -10.20 -12.27
CA TYR A 171 13.70 -8.74 -12.19
C TYR A 171 15.12 -8.20 -12.00
N GLU A 172 15.28 -6.91 -12.20
CA GLU A 172 16.53 -6.17 -12.02
C GLU A 172 16.19 -4.79 -11.47
N VAL A 173 16.87 -4.35 -10.42
CA VAL A 173 16.77 -2.96 -9.96
C VAL A 173 17.66 -2.10 -10.85
N THR A 174 17.09 -1.07 -11.47
CA THR A 174 17.81 -0.23 -12.45
C THR A 174 18.17 1.15 -11.90
N GLY A 175 17.67 1.50 -10.72
CA GLY A 175 17.96 2.78 -10.07
C GLY A 175 17.22 2.95 -8.75
N ASN A 176 17.29 4.15 -8.20
CA ASN A 176 16.71 4.46 -6.89
C ASN A 176 15.18 4.58 -6.92
N ASN A 177 14.58 4.66 -8.12
CA ASN A 177 13.13 4.69 -8.33
C ASN A 177 12.73 3.93 -9.60
N SER A 178 13.51 2.91 -9.98
CA SER A 178 13.23 2.17 -11.22
C SER A 178 13.65 0.71 -11.15
N MET A 179 12.90 -0.13 -11.85
CA MET A 179 13.22 -1.54 -12.03
C MET A 179 12.81 -2.05 -13.40
N HIS A 180 13.40 -3.19 -13.79
CA HIS A 180 13.00 -3.98 -14.92
C HIS A 180 12.38 -5.29 -14.44
N LEU A 181 11.17 -5.61 -14.89
CA LEU A 181 10.50 -6.89 -14.66
C LEU A 181 10.50 -7.68 -15.97
N GLN A 182 11.33 -8.72 -16.06
CA GLN A 182 11.40 -9.58 -17.25
C GLN A 182 10.25 -10.60 -17.27
N GLN A 183 9.91 -11.15 -16.10
CA GLN A 183 8.85 -12.12 -15.92
C GLN A 183 8.38 -12.09 -14.47
N GLY A 184 7.08 -12.31 -14.25
CA GLY A 184 6.50 -12.49 -12.92
C GLY A 184 5.42 -11.46 -12.65
N SER A 185 5.14 -11.23 -11.36
CA SER A 185 4.18 -10.22 -10.92
C SER A 185 4.68 -9.51 -9.66
N PHE A 186 4.34 -8.23 -9.53
CA PHE A 186 4.52 -7.50 -8.29
C PHE A 186 3.33 -6.58 -7.99
N ILE A 187 3.25 -6.15 -6.73
CA ILE A 187 2.44 -5.02 -6.28
C ILE A 187 3.40 -3.93 -5.82
N ALA A 188 3.14 -2.68 -6.22
CA ALA A 188 3.90 -1.51 -5.81
C ALA A 188 2.99 -0.53 -5.07
N ASN A 189 3.38 -0.16 -3.85
CA ASN A 189 2.81 0.95 -3.11
C ASN A 189 3.78 2.13 -3.20
N VAL A 190 3.36 3.17 -3.91
CA VAL A 190 4.22 4.32 -4.17
C VAL A 190 3.63 5.54 -3.46
N PRO A 191 4.31 6.07 -2.42
CA PRO A 191 3.91 7.30 -1.77
C PRO A 191 4.18 8.51 -2.67
N SER A 192 3.73 9.70 -2.27
CA SER A 192 3.98 10.94 -3.01
C SER A 192 5.47 11.23 -3.23
N SER A 193 6.34 10.85 -2.28
CA SER A 193 7.81 10.96 -2.44
C SER A 193 8.39 10.02 -3.50
N GLY A 194 7.64 8.99 -3.90
CA GLY A 194 8.03 7.98 -4.87
C GLY A 194 7.46 8.18 -6.28
N ILE A 195 6.66 9.22 -6.50
CA ILE A 195 6.08 9.54 -7.81
C ILE A 195 7.14 9.48 -8.91
N GLY A 196 6.77 8.90 -10.05
CA GLY A 196 7.70 8.61 -11.14
C GLY A 196 8.40 7.26 -11.01
N PHE A 197 7.94 6.39 -10.10
CA PHE A 197 8.46 5.01 -10.03
C PHE A 197 8.28 4.32 -11.37
N GLN A 198 9.38 3.95 -12.01
CA GLN A 198 9.42 3.44 -13.37
C GLN A 198 9.62 1.93 -13.39
N VAL A 199 8.76 1.24 -14.12
CA VAL A 199 8.86 -0.20 -14.35
C VAL A 199 8.95 -0.47 -15.84
N ASP A 200 10.11 -0.94 -16.27
CA ASP A 200 10.32 -1.44 -17.61
C ASP A 200 9.96 -2.93 -17.67
N THR A 201 9.30 -3.33 -18.76
CA THR A 201 8.94 -4.71 -19.07
C THR A 201 9.33 -5.01 -20.52
N PRO A 202 9.38 -6.29 -20.94
CA PRO A 202 9.65 -6.64 -22.34
C PRO A 202 8.68 -6.02 -23.35
N HIS A 203 7.49 -5.60 -22.89
CA HIS A 203 6.43 -5.10 -23.75
C HIS A 203 6.25 -3.58 -23.69
N GLY A 204 6.82 -2.91 -22.69
CA GLY A 204 6.65 -1.46 -22.52
C GLY A 204 7.07 -0.95 -21.15
N ARG A 205 6.73 0.31 -20.89
CA ARG A 205 7.05 1.03 -19.67
C ARG A 205 5.80 1.42 -18.90
N VAL A 206 5.87 1.32 -17.58
CA VAL A 206 4.84 1.80 -16.65
C VAL A 206 5.47 2.87 -15.76
N ILE A 207 4.84 4.04 -15.66
CA ILE A 207 5.27 5.13 -14.78
C ILE A 207 4.16 5.42 -13.79
N ASP A 208 4.50 5.38 -12.51
CA ASP A 208 3.61 5.68 -11.41
C ASP A 208 3.40 7.20 -11.19
N LEU A 209 2.19 7.61 -10.79
CA LEU A 209 1.84 8.97 -10.39
C LEU A 209 1.32 9.07 -8.93
N GLY A 210 1.82 8.23 -8.02
CA GLY A 210 1.41 8.18 -6.61
C GLY A 210 0.31 7.15 -6.37
N THR A 211 0.62 5.88 -6.64
CA THR A 211 -0.40 4.84 -6.86
C THR A 211 -0.11 3.56 -6.09
N LEU A 212 -1.19 2.82 -5.84
CA LEU A 212 -1.12 1.40 -5.58
C LEU A 212 -1.52 0.63 -6.85
N PHE A 213 -0.58 -0.11 -7.42
CA PHE A 213 -0.81 -0.84 -8.66
C PHE A 213 -0.07 -2.17 -8.68
N SER A 214 -0.49 -3.06 -9.58
CA SER A 214 0.22 -4.30 -9.86
C SER A 214 0.58 -4.38 -11.33
N VAL A 215 1.68 -5.08 -11.59
CA VAL A 215 2.12 -5.42 -12.94
C VAL A 215 2.38 -6.92 -12.99
N GLN A 216 1.84 -7.58 -14.01
CA GLN A 216 2.16 -8.95 -14.35
C GLN A 216 2.70 -8.97 -15.78
N THR A 217 3.81 -9.66 -15.99
CA THR A 217 4.37 -9.81 -17.33
C THR A 217 4.92 -11.21 -17.55
N VAL A 218 4.79 -11.70 -18.77
CA VAL A 218 5.41 -12.93 -19.23
C VAL A 218 6.15 -12.56 -20.50
N GLU A 219 7.45 -12.79 -20.54
CA GLU A 219 8.38 -12.37 -21.60
C GLU A 219 7.89 -12.49 -23.06
N LYS A 220 7.01 -13.46 -23.36
CA LYS A 220 6.52 -13.76 -24.71
C LYS A 220 5.07 -13.34 -24.99
N LEU A 221 4.39 -12.73 -24.01
CA LEU A 221 2.96 -12.43 -24.10
C LEU A 221 2.75 -10.91 -24.04
N ASP A 222 2.25 -10.45 -22.90
CA ASP A 222 1.78 -9.10 -22.65
C ASP A 222 2.26 -8.64 -21.26
N THR A 223 2.14 -7.34 -21.04
CA THR A 223 2.22 -6.75 -19.69
C THR A 223 0.84 -6.31 -19.28
N ARG A 224 0.31 -6.88 -18.19
CA ARG A 224 -0.97 -6.50 -17.59
C ARG A 224 -0.74 -5.61 -16.40
N ILE A 225 -1.53 -4.55 -16.33
CA ILE A 225 -1.47 -3.52 -15.30
C ILE A 225 -2.85 -3.43 -14.66
N GLN A 226 -2.91 -3.45 -13.34
CA GLN A 226 -4.12 -3.19 -12.58
C GLN A 226 -3.85 -2.05 -11.59
N VAL A 227 -4.68 -1.02 -11.63
CA VAL A 227 -4.58 0.14 -10.73
C VAL A 227 -5.64 0.01 -9.64
N TYR A 228 -5.20 0.03 -8.38
CA TYR A 228 -6.07 -0.11 -7.21
C TYR A 228 -6.41 1.24 -6.58
N ARG A 229 -5.44 2.16 -6.52
CA ARG A 229 -5.60 3.56 -6.04
C ARG A 229 -4.68 4.46 -6.83
N GLY A 230 -5.15 5.58 -7.37
CA GLY A 230 -4.29 6.53 -8.09
C GLY A 230 -4.28 6.33 -9.60
N LYS A 231 -3.13 6.59 -10.26
CA LYS A 231 -3.02 6.60 -11.73
C LYS A 231 -1.62 6.18 -12.20
N VAL A 232 -1.55 5.41 -13.27
CA VAL A 232 -0.27 5.11 -13.95
C VAL A 232 -0.32 5.51 -15.42
N ILE A 233 0.85 5.72 -16.01
CA ILE A 233 1.01 5.88 -17.45
C ILE A 233 1.62 4.60 -18.01
N ALA A 234 0.84 3.87 -18.81
CA ALA A 234 1.31 2.74 -19.59
C ALA A 234 1.83 3.25 -20.93
N SER A 235 3.02 2.81 -21.36
CA SER A 235 3.65 3.25 -22.61
C SER A 235 4.21 2.08 -23.41
N LEU A 236 3.92 2.08 -24.71
CA LEU A 236 4.64 1.26 -25.69
C LEU A 236 5.93 1.98 -26.07
N MET A 237 7.00 1.21 -26.15
CA MET A 237 8.32 1.72 -26.49
C MET A 237 8.68 1.30 -27.91
N ASN A 238 9.26 2.21 -28.69
CA ASN A 238 9.81 1.90 -30.00
C ASN A 238 11.18 1.20 -29.88
N GLN A 239 11.71 0.71 -31.01
CA GLN A 239 13.00 -0.01 -31.04
C GLN A 239 14.21 0.85 -30.60
N SER A 240 14.06 2.17 -30.62
CA SER A 240 15.09 3.12 -30.18
C SER A 240 14.97 3.49 -28.69
N GLY A 241 13.99 2.92 -27.97
CA GLY A 241 13.74 3.20 -26.56
C GLY A 241 12.92 4.48 -26.30
N GLY A 242 12.35 5.10 -27.33
CA GLY A 242 11.42 6.23 -27.20
C GLY A 242 9.97 5.77 -27.02
N ILE A 243 9.11 6.65 -26.50
CA ILE A 243 7.67 6.36 -26.35
C ILE A 243 7.02 6.39 -27.73
N GLN A 244 6.39 5.28 -28.12
CA GLN A 244 5.59 5.18 -29.35
C GLN A 244 4.16 5.64 -29.11
N SER A 245 3.56 5.22 -28.00
CA SER A 245 2.23 5.63 -27.57
C SER A 245 2.09 5.43 -26.07
N SER A 246 1.21 6.19 -25.43
CA SER A 246 0.91 6.04 -24.01
C SER A 246 -0.59 6.09 -23.75
N LYS A 247 -1.01 5.50 -22.63
CA LYS A 247 -2.36 5.57 -22.09
C LYS A 247 -2.28 5.71 -20.58
N GLN A 248 -3.02 6.67 -20.04
CA GLN A 248 -3.22 6.75 -18.60
C GLN A 248 -4.23 5.68 -18.18
N VAL A 249 -3.90 4.92 -17.14
CA VAL A 249 -4.77 3.95 -16.49
C VAL A 249 -5.09 4.51 -15.12
N SER A 250 -6.37 4.79 -14.89
CA SER A 250 -6.85 5.32 -13.62
C SER A 250 -7.27 4.19 -12.69
N GLU A 251 -7.53 4.53 -11.44
CA GLU A 251 -8.10 3.64 -10.44
C GLU A 251 -9.21 2.73 -10.97
N ARG A 252 -9.21 1.47 -10.51
CA ARG A 252 -10.17 0.43 -10.87
C ARG A 252 -10.15 -0.01 -12.34
N HIS A 253 -9.27 0.57 -13.15
CA HIS A 253 -9.07 0.16 -14.53
C HIS A 253 -7.82 -0.71 -14.64
N SER A 254 -7.80 -1.49 -15.72
CA SER A 254 -6.64 -2.27 -16.13
C SER A 254 -6.29 -1.98 -17.57
N ALA A 255 -5.01 -2.16 -17.88
CA ALA A 255 -4.52 -2.10 -19.25
C ALA A 255 -3.61 -3.28 -19.54
N THR A 256 -3.60 -3.65 -20.81
CA THR A 256 -2.68 -4.64 -21.35
C THR A 256 -1.80 -3.94 -22.39
N ILE A 257 -0.49 -4.01 -22.20
CA ILE A 257 0.50 -3.61 -23.19
C ILE A 257 0.86 -4.86 -23.99
N ASP A 258 0.46 -4.89 -25.26
CA ASP A 258 0.79 -5.95 -26.21
C ASP A 258 1.72 -5.38 -27.28
N SER A 259 3.02 -5.61 -27.11
CA SER A 259 4.03 -5.12 -28.05
C SER A 259 4.00 -5.83 -29.40
N ALA A 260 3.44 -7.04 -29.49
CA ALA A 260 3.29 -7.76 -30.75
C ALA A 260 2.16 -7.15 -31.61
N LYS A 261 1.09 -6.68 -30.97
CA LYS A 261 -0.01 -5.95 -31.63
C LYS A 261 0.22 -4.44 -31.73
N ASN A 262 1.27 -3.90 -31.10
CA ASN A 262 1.51 -2.47 -30.95
C ASN A 262 0.29 -1.73 -30.37
N GLU A 263 -0.30 -2.31 -29.32
CA GLU A 263 -1.51 -1.78 -28.71
C GLU A 263 -1.40 -1.67 -27.18
N ILE A 264 -1.96 -0.58 -26.63
CA ILE A 264 -2.31 -0.49 -25.21
C ILE A 264 -3.82 -0.58 -25.12
N ALA A 265 -4.32 -1.78 -24.91
CA ALA A 265 -5.74 -2.01 -24.76
C ALA A 265 -6.14 -1.77 -23.31
N GLU A 266 -7.31 -1.19 -23.09
CA GLU A 266 -8.00 -1.46 -21.83
C GLU A 266 -8.22 -2.96 -21.77
N ALA A 267 -7.82 -3.61 -20.70
CA ALA A 267 -8.00 -5.04 -20.64
C ALA A 267 -9.51 -5.30 -20.64
N ALA A 268 -10.04 -5.84 -21.74
CA ALA A 268 -11.34 -6.50 -21.71
C ALA A 268 -11.25 -7.53 -20.59
N VAL A 269 -12.24 -7.56 -19.70
CA VAL A 269 -12.27 -8.42 -18.52
C VAL A 269 -12.08 -9.88 -18.96
N THR A 270 -10.84 -10.33 -19.08
CA THR A 270 -10.48 -11.74 -19.13
C THR A 270 -10.83 -12.25 -17.76
N ASN A 271 -11.99 -12.92 -17.64
CA ASN A 271 -12.63 -13.39 -16.40
C ASN A 271 -11.87 -12.90 -15.18
N SER A 272 -12.21 -11.71 -14.71
CA SER A 272 -11.48 -11.03 -13.64
C SER A 272 -11.23 -12.04 -12.51
N LEU A 273 -10.08 -11.95 -11.83
CA LEU A 273 -9.79 -12.84 -10.70
C LEU A 273 -10.97 -12.90 -9.72
N ALA A 274 -11.64 -11.75 -9.51
CA ALA A 274 -12.87 -11.64 -8.75
C ALA A 274 -13.99 -12.57 -9.26
N GLU A 275 -14.30 -12.55 -10.57
CA GLU A 275 -15.28 -13.46 -11.17
C GLU A 275 -14.91 -14.93 -11.01
N LYS A 276 -13.65 -15.31 -11.26
CA LYS A 276 -13.19 -16.71 -11.05
C LYS A 276 -13.35 -17.15 -9.60
N CYS A 277 -13.22 -16.20 -8.70
CA CYS A 277 -13.35 -16.39 -7.26
C CYS A 277 -14.79 -16.20 -6.77
N GLY A 278 -15.78 -15.92 -7.62
CA GLY A 278 -17.15 -15.63 -7.19
C GLY A 278 -17.26 -14.41 -6.25
N ILE A 279 -16.40 -13.42 -6.44
CA ILE A 279 -16.45 -12.12 -5.77
C ILE A 279 -17.04 -11.12 -6.77
N LEU A 280 -18.17 -10.53 -6.40
CA LEU A 280 -18.92 -9.56 -7.21
C LEU A 280 -18.35 -8.14 -7.08
N HIS A 281 -17.99 -7.75 -5.86
CA HIS A 281 -17.50 -6.42 -5.51
C HIS A 281 -16.73 -6.46 -4.19
N TYR A 282 -15.80 -5.53 -3.98
CA TYR A 282 -15.14 -5.29 -2.71
C TYR A 282 -14.77 -3.81 -2.55
N SER A 283 -14.62 -3.34 -1.31
CA SER A 283 -14.30 -1.94 -0.99
C SER A 283 -12.89 -1.53 -1.44
N GLU A 284 -12.62 -0.22 -1.51
CA GLU A 284 -11.33 0.35 -1.95
C GLU A 284 -10.14 -0.07 -1.08
N SER A 285 -10.40 -0.32 0.20
CA SER A 285 -9.46 -0.81 1.20
C SER A 285 -9.12 -2.30 1.06
N VAL A 286 -9.68 -2.99 0.07
CA VAL A 286 -9.54 -4.44 -0.11
C VAL A 286 -8.85 -4.75 -1.43
N ILE A 287 -7.82 -5.60 -1.39
CA ILE A 287 -7.06 -6.02 -2.56
C ILE A 287 -7.17 -7.51 -2.73
N LEU A 288 -7.75 -7.95 -3.84
CA LEU A 288 -7.80 -9.36 -4.21
C LEU A 288 -6.52 -9.75 -4.95
N GLN A 289 -5.79 -10.70 -4.39
CA GLN A 289 -4.54 -11.20 -4.94
C GLN A 289 -4.62 -12.73 -5.12
N GLU A 290 -4.26 -13.23 -6.30
CA GLU A 290 -4.48 -14.65 -6.66
C GLU A 290 -3.68 -15.61 -5.79
N ASN A 291 -2.44 -15.25 -5.47
CA ASN A 291 -1.53 -16.09 -4.70
C ASN A 291 -1.08 -15.36 -3.45
N MET A 292 -1.21 -16.02 -2.29
CA MET A 292 -0.58 -15.59 -1.05
C MET A 292 0.94 -15.84 -1.15
N PRO A 293 1.77 -14.81 -1.01
CA PRO A 293 3.22 -14.95 -0.99
C PRO A 293 3.71 -15.93 0.09
N ASP A 294 4.61 -16.87 -0.25
CA ASP A 294 5.03 -17.90 0.70
C ASP A 294 5.65 -17.33 1.99
N THR A 295 6.28 -16.15 1.92
CA THR A 295 6.86 -15.51 3.11
C THR A 295 5.78 -15.13 4.12
N LEU A 296 4.65 -14.57 3.66
CA LEU A 296 3.48 -14.28 4.50
C LEU A 296 2.87 -15.57 5.02
N ALA A 297 2.74 -16.56 4.14
CA ALA A 297 2.18 -17.86 4.45
C ALA A 297 2.98 -18.62 5.54
N THR A 298 4.28 -18.35 5.69
CA THR A 298 5.12 -18.96 6.73
C THR A 298 4.99 -18.35 8.13
N GLY A 299 4.12 -17.34 8.31
CA GLY A 299 3.96 -16.65 9.61
C GLY A 299 5.12 -15.72 9.94
N LYS A 300 5.91 -15.30 8.93
CA LYS A 300 6.74 -14.11 9.03
C LYS A 300 5.85 -12.90 8.77
N TYR A 301 5.46 -12.24 9.85
CA TYR A 301 4.74 -10.98 9.83
C TYR A 301 5.68 -9.83 9.46
N GLN A 302 5.15 -8.65 9.12
CA GLN A 302 5.93 -7.47 8.72
C GLN A 302 6.72 -7.65 7.41
N VAL A 303 6.25 -8.54 6.52
CA VAL A 303 6.89 -8.78 5.20
C VAL A 303 6.12 -8.09 4.08
N PHE A 304 4.98 -7.46 4.41
CA PHE A 304 4.15 -6.76 3.45
C PHE A 304 3.31 -5.69 4.13
N GLU A 305 4.00 -4.76 4.78
CA GLU A 305 3.38 -3.73 5.59
C GLU A 305 2.71 -2.64 4.74
N HIS A 306 1.40 -2.49 4.90
CA HIS A 306 0.58 -1.50 4.23
C HIS A 306 -0.50 -0.93 5.15
N ASP A 307 -0.54 0.39 5.28
CA ASP A 307 -1.59 1.07 6.03
C ASP A 307 -2.91 1.13 5.25
N GLY A 308 -4.01 0.82 5.95
CA GLY A 308 -5.37 1.01 5.42
C GLY A 308 -5.77 0.05 4.30
N LEU A 309 -5.00 -1.03 4.06
CA LEU A 309 -5.26 -2.00 3.00
C LEU A 309 -5.25 -3.44 3.52
N ALA A 310 -6.37 -4.14 3.36
CA ALA A 310 -6.50 -5.56 3.64
C ALA A 310 -6.39 -6.37 2.35
N PHE A 311 -5.68 -7.49 2.42
CA PHE A 311 -5.52 -8.41 1.30
C PHE A 311 -6.47 -9.60 1.43
N VAL A 312 -6.98 -10.03 0.27
CA VAL A 312 -7.82 -11.22 0.11
C VAL A 312 -7.09 -12.19 -0.79
N PHE A 313 -6.85 -13.39 -0.29
CA PHE A 313 -6.22 -14.46 -1.06
C PHE A 313 -7.18 -15.64 -1.16
N PRO A 314 -7.53 -16.12 -2.38
CA PRO A 314 -8.15 -17.42 -2.54
C PRO A 314 -7.15 -18.51 -2.12
N GLU A 315 -7.27 -19.03 -0.89
CA GLU A 315 -6.34 -20.06 -0.39
C GLU A 315 -6.52 -21.37 -1.14
N ARG A 316 -7.79 -21.80 -1.27
CA ARG A 316 -8.14 -23.05 -1.94
C ARG A 316 -9.61 -23.09 -2.32
N MET A 317 -9.88 -23.50 -3.55
CA MET A 317 -11.23 -23.62 -4.10
C MET A 317 -11.64 -25.08 -4.21
N GLN A 318 -12.95 -25.34 -4.23
CA GLN A 318 -13.56 -26.65 -4.50
C GLN A 318 -13.11 -27.76 -3.53
N VAL A 319 -12.93 -27.42 -2.26
CA VAL A 319 -12.52 -28.37 -1.22
C VAL A 319 -13.73 -29.13 -0.68
N THR A 320 -13.78 -30.45 -0.90
CA THR A 320 -14.80 -31.30 -0.28
C THR A 320 -14.37 -31.74 1.11
N LEU A 321 -15.15 -31.37 2.13
CA LEU A 321 -14.86 -31.65 3.53
C LEU A 321 -14.98 -33.15 3.83
N LYS A 322 -13.95 -33.75 4.44
CA LYS A 322 -13.96 -35.18 4.84
C LYS A 322 -14.58 -35.43 6.21
N SER A 323 -14.66 -34.38 7.03
CA SER A 323 -15.22 -34.37 8.37
C SER A 323 -15.95 -33.04 8.55
N ASP A 324 -16.79 -32.96 9.58
CA ASP A 324 -17.43 -31.69 9.90
C ASP A 324 -16.39 -30.63 10.28
N LEU A 325 -16.65 -29.40 9.88
CA LEU A 325 -15.80 -28.24 10.14
C LEU A 325 -16.49 -27.31 11.13
N GLN A 326 -15.85 -27.04 12.26
CA GLN A 326 -16.29 -26.02 13.23
C GLN A 326 -15.81 -24.64 12.76
N LEU A 327 -16.65 -23.62 12.93
CA LEU A 327 -16.35 -22.24 12.58
C LEU A 327 -17.24 -21.26 13.36
N VAL A 328 -17.07 -19.96 13.10
CA VAL A 328 -17.97 -18.90 13.57
C VAL A 328 -18.99 -18.59 12.47
N ALA A 329 -20.22 -19.05 12.65
CA ALA A 329 -21.31 -18.76 11.71
C ALA A 329 -21.83 -17.34 11.89
N HIS A 330 -21.98 -16.86 13.13
CA HIS A 330 -22.59 -15.55 13.42
C HIS A 330 -21.60 -14.64 14.13
N PRO A 331 -20.64 -14.01 13.43
CA PRO A 331 -19.55 -13.27 14.06
C PRO A 331 -19.98 -11.95 14.73
N SER A 332 -21.22 -11.50 14.52
CA SER A 332 -21.79 -10.33 15.21
C SER A 332 -22.49 -10.67 16.54
N GLU A 333 -22.69 -11.95 16.85
CA GLU A 333 -23.32 -12.40 18.10
C GLU A 333 -22.35 -12.28 19.29
N THR A 334 -22.84 -11.96 20.48
CA THR A 334 -21.95 -11.71 21.65
C THR A 334 -21.60 -12.99 22.41
N THR A 335 -22.41 -14.04 22.34
CA THR A 335 -22.18 -15.28 23.10
C THR A 335 -21.57 -16.37 22.24
N ALA A 336 -20.59 -17.10 22.79
CA ALA A 336 -19.90 -18.17 22.06
C ALA A 336 -20.85 -19.22 21.45
N ILE A 337 -21.94 -19.56 22.16
CA ILE A 337 -22.93 -20.54 21.69
C ILE A 337 -23.68 -20.03 20.45
N ASN A 338 -24.07 -18.76 20.42
CA ASN A 338 -24.79 -18.18 19.28
C ASN A 338 -23.85 -17.89 18.10
N ARG A 339 -22.57 -17.63 18.37
CA ARG A 339 -21.53 -17.43 17.34
C ARG A 339 -21.20 -18.71 16.59
N ALA A 340 -21.19 -19.84 17.29
CA ALA A 340 -20.71 -21.12 16.77
C ALA A 340 -21.52 -21.64 15.58
N GLY A 341 -20.83 -22.26 14.64
CA GLY A 341 -21.41 -22.92 13.47
C GLY A 341 -20.66 -24.17 13.08
N ARG A 342 -21.33 -25.02 12.29
CA ARG A 342 -20.78 -26.27 11.81
C ARG A 342 -21.15 -26.50 10.36
N ILE A 343 -20.18 -26.85 9.54
CA ILE A 343 -20.40 -27.34 8.17
C ILE A 343 -20.27 -28.86 8.18
N SER A 344 -21.24 -29.55 7.61
CA SER A 344 -21.23 -31.02 7.54
C SER A 344 -20.19 -31.56 6.54
N ALA A 345 -19.62 -32.72 6.87
CA ALA A 345 -18.81 -33.51 5.96
C ALA A 345 -19.55 -33.75 4.63
N GLY A 346 -18.81 -33.77 3.53
CA GLY A 346 -19.33 -33.88 2.16
C GLY A 346 -19.69 -32.54 1.52
N THR A 347 -19.76 -31.44 2.27
CA THR A 347 -19.94 -30.10 1.70
C THR A 347 -18.69 -29.68 0.94
N THR A 348 -18.86 -29.10 -0.25
CA THR A 348 -17.76 -28.51 -1.04
C THR A 348 -17.71 -27.00 -0.80
N VAL A 349 -16.53 -26.49 -0.44
CA VAL A 349 -16.33 -25.10 -0.02
C VAL A 349 -15.13 -24.45 -0.73
N ASP A 350 -15.19 -23.13 -0.85
CA ASP A 350 -14.08 -22.27 -1.21
C ASP A 350 -13.59 -21.54 0.05
N CYS A 351 -12.27 -21.37 0.16
CA CYS A 351 -11.63 -20.72 1.30
C CYS A 351 -10.82 -19.51 0.83
N TYR A 352 -11.03 -18.39 1.51
CA TYR A 352 -10.31 -17.14 1.30
C TYR A 352 -9.62 -16.75 2.61
N ARG A 353 -8.39 -16.22 2.53
CA ARG A 353 -7.69 -15.59 3.64
C ARG A 353 -7.87 -14.09 3.53
N ILE A 354 -8.29 -13.46 4.63
CA ILE A 354 -8.16 -12.02 4.84
C ILE A 354 -6.90 -11.79 5.66
N TYR A 355 -6.09 -10.81 5.28
CA TYR A 355 -4.81 -10.50 5.91
C TYR A 355 -4.60 -8.98 5.97
N TYR A 356 -4.23 -8.48 7.15
CA TYR A 356 -3.91 -7.08 7.36
C TYR A 356 -2.66 -6.93 8.25
N ASP A 357 -1.69 -6.16 7.74
CA ASP A 357 -0.34 -5.96 8.30
C ASP A 357 0.03 -4.49 8.10
N PRO A 358 -0.33 -3.58 9.04
CA PRO A 358 -0.06 -2.15 8.92
C PRO A 358 1.43 -1.79 9.09
N ALA A 359 1.85 -0.66 8.51
CA ALA A 359 3.24 -0.20 8.44
C ALA A 359 3.63 0.93 9.40
N GLU A 360 2.69 1.78 9.87
CA GLU A 360 3.06 3.02 10.57
C GLU A 360 3.16 2.97 12.12
N GLN A 361 4.21 3.64 12.62
CA GLN A 361 4.62 4.12 13.96
C GLN A 361 4.19 3.42 15.28
N GLU A 362 5.20 3.25 16.13
CA GLU A 362 5.15 2.76 17.51
C GLU A 362 4.03 3.44 18.35
N GLY A 363 3.02 2.64 18.73
CA GLY A 363 2.01 3.03 19.72
C GLY A 363 0.60 3.32 19.21
N THR A 364 0.30 3.16 17.92
CA THR A 364 -1.03 3.39 17.36
C THR A 364 -1.60 2.13 16.69
N PHE A 365 -2.86 1.79 16.98
CA PHE A 365 -3.62 0.80 16.20
C PHE A 365 -4.23 1.48 14.98
N ILE A 366 -3.95 0.94 13.79
CA ILE A 366 -4.39 1.50 12.51
C ILE A 366 -5.62 0.71 12.04
N PRO A 367 -6.80 1.35 11.96
CA PRO A 367 -7.99 0.66 11.51
C PRO A 367 -7.96 0.43 9.98
N VAL A 368 -8.43 -0.73 9.54
CA VAL A 368 -8.87 -0.94 8.16
C VAL A 368 -10.31 -1.43 8.16
N GLN A 369 -11.17 -0.76 7.41
CA GLN A 369 -12.55 -1.17 7.20
C GLN A 369 -12.70 -1.73 5.80
N GLY A 370 -13.20 -2.96 5.68
CA GLY A 370 -13.38 -3.62 4.38
C GLY A 370 -14.75 -4.28 4.21
N GLU A 371 -15.18 -4.40 2.96
CA GLU A 371 -16.39 -5.12 2.58
C GLU A 371 -16.15 -5.96 1.32
N ILE A 372 -16.67 -7.19 1.31
CA ILE A 372 -16.56 -8.13 0.18
C ILE A 372 -17.93 -8.75 -0.09
N HIS A 373 -18.36 -8.72 -1.35
CA HIS A 373 -19.61 -9.30 -1.83
C HIS A 373 -19.32 -10.55 -2.64
N PHE A 374 -19.81 -11.68 -2.18
CA PHE A 374 -19.73 -12.96 -2.86
C PHE A 374 -21.02 -13.24 -3.64
N ASP A 375 -20.90 -13.94 -4.76
CA ASP A 375 -22.05 -14.44 -5.53
C ASP A 375 -22.76 -15.62 -4.84
N ARG A 376 -22.07 -16.23 -3.87
CA ARG A 376 -22.47 -17.44 -3.15
C ARG A 376 -22.52 -17.22 -1.64
N PRO A 377 -23.31 -18.03 -0.90
CA PRO A 377 -23.43 -17.88 0.54
C PRO A 377 -22.12 -18.14 1.29
N ILE A 378 -21.79 -17.24 2.20
CA ILE A 378 -20.79 -17.38 3.26
C ILE A 378 -21.34 -18.35 4.31
N LEU A 379 -20.66 -19.47 4.48
CA LEU A 379 -21.00 -20.49 5.47
C LEU A 379 -20.52 -20.10 6.86
N GLY A 380 -19.40 -19.38 6.94
CA GLY A 380 -18.91 -18.73 8.14
C GLY A 380 -17.44 -18.33 8.04
N VAL A 381 -16.85 -17.94 9.17
CA VAL A 381 -15.47 -17.47 9.28
C VAL A 381 -14.68 -18.23 10.34
N ILE A 382 -13.36 -18.28 10.19
CA ILE A 382 -12.44 -18.87 11.17
C ILE A 382 -11.52 -17.76 11.66
N LEU A 383 -11.73 -17.32 12.89
CA LEU A 383 -11.17 -16.08 13.44
C LEU A 383 -9.99 -16.34 14.38
N ASP A 384 -10.03 -17.42 15.15
CA ASP A 384 -9.01 -17.71 16.16
C ASP A 384 -7.84 -18.53 15.60
N ARG A 385 -6.66 -18.31 16.21
CA ARG A 385 -5.41 -18.98 15.90
C ARG A 385 -5.50 -20.50 15.89
N GLU A 386 -6.22 -21.10 16.83
CA GLU A 386 -6.28 -22.55 16.98
C GLU A 386 -6.97 -23.18 15.78
N ASN A 387 -8.16 -22.68 15.42
CA ASN A 387 -8.92 -23.18 14.29
C ASN A 387 -8.25 -22.85 12.95
N LEU A 388 -7.55 -21.72 12.83
CA LEU A 388 -6.69 -21.44 11.65
C LEU A 388 -5.62 -22.54 11.49
N THR A 389 -4.86 -22.81 12.55
CA THR A 389 -3.80 -23.84 12.54
C THR A 389 -4.37 -25.23 12.22
N GLN A 390 -5.52 -25.59 12.80
CA GLN A 390 -6.15 -26.90 12.55
C GLN A 390 -6.60 -27.08 11.10
N THR A 391 -6.92 -25.98 10.41
CA THR A 391 -7.49 -26.01 9.05
C THR A 391 -6.46 -25.81 7.95
N ASP A 392 -5.17 -25.63 8.27
CA ASP A 392 -4.10 -25.47 7.27
C ASP A 392 -3.97 -26.68 6.34
N ARG A 393 -4.11 -27.89 6.88
CA ARG A 393 -4.07 -29.11 6.06
C ARG A 393 -5.19 -29.17 5.01
N LEU A 394 -6.29 -28.47 5.26
CA LEU A 394 -7.40 -28.40 4.33
C LEU A 394 -7.18 -27.29 3.30
N PHE A 395 -6.80 -26.10 3.75
CA PHE A 395 -6.86 -24.89 2.91
C PHE A 395 -5.50 -24.33 2.51
N HIS A 396 -4.48 -24.44 3.37
CA HIS A 396 -3.23 -23.74 3.14
C HIS A 396 -2.51 -24.29 1.89
N PRO A 397 -2.20 -23.46 0.88
CA PRO A 397 -1.68 -23.93 -0.42
C PRO A 397 -0.34 -24.66 -0.28
N LEU A 398 0.54 -24.21 0.63
CA LEU A 398 1.83 -24.84 0.88
C LEU A 398 1.78 -26.15 1.70
N CYS A 399 0.64 -26.51 2.31
CA CYS A 399 0.50 -27.82 2.96
C CYS A 399 0.20 -28.94 1.95
N VAL A 400 -0.18 -28.59 0.71
CA VAL A 400 -0.47 -29.56 -0.34
C VAL A 400 0.84 -30.12 -0.89
N GLY A 401 1.34 -31.19 -0.28
CA GLY A 401 2.55 -31.91 -0.71
C GLY A 401 3.62 -32.09 0.36
N ASP A 402 3.53 -31.33 1.46
CA ASP A 402 4.42 -31.45 2.62
C ASP A 402 3.62 -31.24 3.92
N ALA A 403 3.07 -32.33 4.45
CA ALA A 403 2.19 -32.31 5.62
C ALA A 403 2.88 -31.98 6.95
N ASN A 404 4.21 -31.84 6.94
CA ASN A 404 5.01 -31.50 8.13
C ASN A 404 5.28 -30.00 8.27
N ARG A 405 4.86 -29.17 7.31
CA ARG A 405 4.92 -27.71 7.46
C ARG A 405 3.92 -27.24 8.51
N SER A 406 4.41 -26.44 9.44
CA SER A 406 3.61 -25.74 10.45
C SER A 406 3.70 -24.26 10.17
N PHE A 407 2.57 -23.58 10.21
CA PHE A 407 2.48 -22.12 10.08
C PHE A 407 2.18 -21.51 11.43
N VAL A 408 2.62 -20.27 11.63
CA VAL A 408 2.25 -19.49 12.80
C VAL A 408 1.10 -18.59 12.38
N HIS A 409 0.04 -18.59 13.18
CA HIS A 409 -1.11 -17.70 13.02
C HIS A 409 -1.25 -16.77 14.21
N GLN A 410 -1.80 -15.57 13.98
CA GLN A 410 -2.23 -14.64 15.04
C GLN A 410 -3.76 -14.68 15.21
N GLY A 411 -4.51 -14.70 14.11
CA GLY A 411 -5.98 -14.66 14.15
C GLY A 411 -6.50 -13.22 14.18
N THR A 412 -7.70 -13.04 14.74
CA THR A 412 -8.34 -11.74 15.01
C THR A 412 -8.88 -11.69 16.43
N GLU A 413 -8.86 -10.52 17.05
CA GLU A 413 -9.36 -10.30 18.40
C GLU A 413 -10.80 -9.80 18.38
N THR A 414 -11.74 -10.72 18.11
CA THR A 414 -13.19 -10.42 18.05
C THR A 414 -13.98 -10.73 19.33
N ASP A 415 -13.34 -11.33 20.35
CA ASP A 415 -13.99 -11.63 21.63
C ASP A 415 -13.79 -10.48 22.63
N THR A 416 -14.89 -9.82 22.98
CA THR A 416 -14.88 -8.62 23.81
C THR A 416 -14.70 -8.89 25.29
N GLY A 417 -14.86 -10.14 25.77
CA GLY A 417 -14.64 -10.53 27.18
C GLY A 417 -15.28 -9.63 28.26
N GLY A 418 -16.18 -8.72 27.86
CA GLY A 418 -16.85 -7.68 28.66
C GLY A 418 -15.98 -6.73 29.48
N LYS A 419 -14.69 -6.48 29.18
CA LYS A 419 -13.78 -5.85 30.18
C LYS A 419 -13.32 -4.41 29.95
N ASP A 420 -13.34 -3.87 28.74
CA ASP A 420 -12.97 -2.46 28.55
C ASP A 420 -13.81 -1.77 27.44
N PRO A 421 -14.68 -0.79 27.78
CA PRO A 421 -15.43 -0.01 26.80
C PRO A 421 -14.55 0.95 25.97
N LYS A 422 -13.25 1.08 26.27
CA LYS A 422 -12.27 1.85 25.47
C LYS A 422 -11.41 0.98 24.57
N ALA A 423 -11.45 -0.35 24.70
CA ALA A 423 -10.71 -1.23 23.83
C ALA A 423 -11.33 -1.20 22.43
N ARG A 424 -10.48 -0.99 21.42
CA ARG A 424 -10.85 -1.11 20.01
C ARG A 424 -10.67 -2.58 19.65
N TYR A 425 -11.76 -3.25 19.29
CA TYR A 425 -11.76 -4.66 18.93
C TYR A 425 -11.93 -4.81 17.43
N ASP A 426 -11.56 -5.99 16.92
CA ASP A 426 -11.90 -6.35 15.57
C ASP A 426 -13.40 -6.65 15.47
N GLU A 427 -14.02 -6.14 14.41
CA GLU A 427 -15.39 -6.43 14.07
C GLU A 427 -15.43 -7.23 12.79
N VAL A 428 -16.19 -8.33 12.78
CA VAL A 428 -16.49 -9.11 11.58
C VAL A 428 -17.98 -9.37 11.55
N ALA A 429 -18.61 -9.14 10.40
CA ALA A 429 -20.04 -9.30 10.20
C ALA A 429 -20.32 -10.05 8.89
N ILE A 430 -21.37 -10.85 8.92
CA ILE A 430 -21.93 -11.52 7.72
C ILE A 430 -23.36 -11.02 7.58
N SER A 431 -23.73 -10.55 6.39
CA SER A 431 -25.08 -10.08 6.09
C SER A 431 -26.13 -11.17 6.26
N ALA A 432 -27.41 -10.77 6.38
CA ALA A 432 -28.52 -11.70 6.56
C ALA A 432 -28.72 -12.66 5.38
N ASP A 433 -28.45 -12.20 4.14
CA ASP A 433 -28.46 -13.04 2.92
C ASP A 433 -27.18 -13.88 2.77
N ARG A 434 -26.24 -13.71 3.70
CA ARG A 434 -24.92 -14.34 3.77
C ARG A 434 -24.04 -14.10 2.56
N ARG A 435 -24.23 -13.02 1.81
CA ARG A 435 -23.41 -12.74 0.63
C ARG A 435 -22.40 -11.63 0.84
N THR A 436 -22.52 -10.86 1.91
CA THR A 436 -21.62 -9.76 2.22
C THR A 436 -20.88 -10.04 3.51
N LEU A 437 -19.55 -9.95 3.44
CA LEU A 437 -18.66 -9.91 4.57
C LEU A 437 -18.24 -8.46 4.80
N SER A 438 -18.39 -7.96 6.02
CA SER A 438 -17.86 -6.65 6.41
C SER A 438 -16.93 -6.83 7.60
N PHE A 439 -15.84 -6.07 7.66
CA PHE A 439 -14.91 -6.10 8.77
C PHE A 439 -14.32 -4.73 9.10
N MET A 440 -13.93 -4.56 10.35
CA MET A 440 -13.11 -3.46 10.84
C MET A 440 -12.01 -4.07 11.71
N LEU A 441 -10.78 -4.06 11.20
CA LEU A 441 -9.63 -4.65 11.87
C LEU A 441 -8.78 -3.54 12.48
N HIS A 442 -8.27 -3.76 13.69
CA HIS A 442 -7.45 -2.84 14.44
C HIS A 442 -6.12 -3.49 14.79
N SER A 443 -5.20 -3.50 13.83
CA SER A 443 -3.84 -4.02 14.05
C SER A 443 -2.83 -2.91 14.31
N GLY A 444 -1.64 -3.27 14.80
CA GLY A 444 -0.50 -2.39 15.00
C GLY A 444 0.80 -3.05 14.54
N GLU A 445 1.90 -2.30 14.56
CA GLU A 445 3.20 -2.65 13.92
C GLU A 445 3.73 -4.08 14.18
N ARG A 446 3.41 -4.72 15.33
CA ARG A 446 3.92 -6.06 15.68
C ARG A 446 2.91 -7.19 15.51
N PHE A 447 1.71 -6.84 15.04
CA PHE A 447 0.58 -7.74 14.98
C PHE A 447 0.02 -7.78 13.57
N VAL A 448 -0.61 -8.89 13.25
CA VAL A 448 -1.29 -9.10 11.99
C VAL A 448 -2.65 -9.64 12.30
N ASP A 449 -3.65 -9.03 11.69
CA ASP A 449 -5.01 -9.54 11.74
C ASP A 449 -5.26 -10.42 10.53
N GLU A 450 -5.65 -11.66 10.80
CA GLU A 450 -5.95 -12.61 9.75
C GLU A 450 -7.09 -13.55 10.11
N PHE A 451 -7.88 -13.91 9.10
CA PHE A 451 -8.93 -14.90 9.28
C PHE A 451 -9.31 -15.56 7.96
N ARG A 452 -9.95 -16.74 8.04
CA ARG A 452 -10.50 -17.41 6.86
C ARG A 452 -11.98 -17.13 6.70
N VAL A 453 -12.41 -16.99 5.45
CA VAL A 453 -13.81 -16.92 5.03
C VAL A 453 -14.13 -18.19 4.26
N ILE A 454 -15.17 -18.90 4.68
CA ILE A 454 -15.61 -20.15 4.06
C ILE A 454 -16.90 -19.89 3.30
N VAL A 455 -16.87 -20.07 1.98
CA VAL A 455 -17.99 -19.82 1.06
C VAL A 455 -18.40 -21.14 0.41
N GLN A 456 -19.69 -21.29 0.09
CA GLN A 456 -20.16 -22.44 -0.66
C GLN A 456 -19.51 -22.49 -2.05
N SER A 457 -18.96 -23.65 -2.42
CA SER A 457 -18.37 -23.84 -3.75
C SER A 457 -19.46 -24.08 -4.81
N PRO A 458 -19.22 -23.82 -6.12
CA PRO A 458 -20.18 -24.15 -7.16
C PRO A 458 -20.31 -25.67 -7.27
N HIS A 459 -21.51 -26.15 -7.61
CA HIS A 459 -21.78 -27.57 -7.83
C HIS A 459 -21.12 -28.12 -9.08
#